data_AF-A0A948XMG4-F1
#
_entry.id   AF-A0A948XMG4-F1
#
_cell.length_a   1.000
_cell.length_b   1.000
_cell.length_c   1.000
_cell.angle_alpha   90.00
_cell.angle_beta   90.00
_cell.angle_gamma   90.00
#
_symmetry.space_group_name_H-M   'P 1'
#
loop_
_entity.id
_entity.type
_entity.pdbx_description
1 polymer ?
#
loop_
_entity_poly.entity_id
_entity_poly.type
_entity_poly.pdbx_seq_one_letter_code
_entity_poly.pdbx_strand_id
1 'polypeptide(L)'
;TFGRTPLFAYVLHILLAHTLALVVGSLMGVPPSAFFNMLGDPSRAVAAGWGFDLAGVYVAWLAVLAMLYPLSRWFEGVKRRRRDWWLGYL
;
A
#
# COMPACT_ATOMS: atom_id res chain seq x y z
N THR A 1 17.60 -4.24 -0.64
CA THR A 1 16.30 -4.01 -1.28
C THR A 1 15.42 -3.21 -0.36
N PHE A 2 14.68 -3.79 0.59
CA PHE A 2 13.86 -2.99 1.52
C PHE A 2 14.67 -1.99 2.36
N GLY A 3 15.72 -2.45 3.05
CA GLY A 3 16.57 -1.58 3.88
C GLY A 3 17.46 -0.59 3.12
N ARG A 4 17.48 -0.64 1.77
CA ARG A 4 18.28 0.28 0.93
C ARG A 4 17.42 1.38 0.29
N THR A 5 16.10 1.25 0.37
CA THR A 5 15.10 2.21 -0.14
C THR A 5 13.96 2.37 0.87
N PRO A 6 14.25 2.66 2.16
CA PRO A 6 13.26 2.59 3.23
C PRO A 6 12.12 3.60 3.05
N LEU A 7 12.41 4.83 2.61
CA LEU A 7 11.38 5.83 2.36
C LEU A 7 10.48 5.43 1.18
N PHE A 8 11.07 4.99 0.07
CA PHE A 8 10.32 4.46 -1.07
C PHE A 8 9.39 3.31 -0.66
N ALA A 9 9.90 2.34 0.11
CA ALA A 9 9.11 1.21 0.57
C ALA A 9 7.95 1.66 1.49
N TYR A 10 8.18 2.63 2.38
CA TYR A 10 7.16 3.18 3.26
C TYR A 10 6.03 3.89 2.49
N VAL A 11 6.38 4.81 1.58
CA VAL A 11 5.40 5.53 0.76
C VAL A 11 4.59 4.55 -0.08
N LEU A 12 5.29 3.62 -0.74
CA LEU A 12 4.65 2.63 -1.59
C LEU A 12 3.77 1.67 -0.78
N HIS A 13 4.16 1.33 0.45
CA HIS A 13 3.34 0.51 1.35
C HIS A 13 1.98 1.17 1.61
N ILE A 14 1.97 2.46 1.95
CA ILE A 14 0.73 3.22 2.17
C ILE A 14 -0.12 3.17 0.90
N LEU A 15 0.45 3.48 -0.26
CA LEU A 15 -0.31 3.48 -1.52
C LEU A 15 -0.87 2.09 -1.87
N LEU A 16 -0.05 1.05 -1.78
CA LEU A 16 -0.47 -0.32 -2.09
C LEU A 16 -1.54 -0.83 -1.12
N ALA A 17 -1.37 -0.62 0.18
CA ALA A 17 -2.36 -1.08 1.17
C ALA A 17 -3.72 -0.39 0.98
N HIS A 18 -3.74 0.92 0.71
CA HIS A 18 -4.98 1.67 0.53
C HIS A 18 -5.66 1.41 -0.81
N THR A 19 -4.89 1.28 -1.89
CA THR A 19 -5.44 0.88 -3.19
C THR A 19 -5.98 -0.54 -3.14
N LEU A 20 -5.29 -1.46 -2.47
CA LEU A 20 -5.78 -2.82 -2.25
C LEU A 20 -7.08 -2.82 -1.43
N ALA A 21 -7.16 -2.03 -0.35
CA ALA A 21 -8.38 -1.85 0.43
C ALA A 21 -9.55 -1.36 -0.44
N LEU A 22 -9.35 -0.31 -1.24
CA LEU A 22 -10.37 0.21 -2.14
C LEU A 22 -10.84 -0.84 -3.16
N VAL A 23 -9.90 -1.54 -3.80
CA VAL A 23 -10.20 -2.55 -4.83
C VAL A 23 -10.95 -3.72 -4.21
N VAL A 24 -10.44 -4.31 -3.13
CA VAL A 24 -11.06 -5.45 -2.47
C VAL A 24 -12.43 -5.07 -1.91
N GLY A 25 -12.57 -3.89 -1.31
CA GLY A 25 -13.86 -3.39 -0.82
C GLY A 25 -14.89 -3.19 -1.92
N SER A 26 -14.46 -2.61 -3.04
CA SER A 26 -15.34 -2.44 -4.20
C SER A 26 -15.80 -3.80 -4.75
N LEU A 27 -14.91 -4.82 -4.78
CA LEU A 27 -15.25 -6.18 -5.19
C LEU A 27 -16.21 -6.88 -4.21
N MET A 28 -16.17 -6.51 -2.92
CA MET A 28 -17.09 -6.99 -1.89
C MET A 28 -18.42 -6.22 -1.84
N GLY A 29 -18.61 -5.24 -2.73
CA GLY A 29 -19.83 -4.44 -2.81
C GLY A 29 -19.85 -3.21 -1.90
N VAL A 30 -18.74 -2.88 -1.23
CA VAL A 30 -18.61 -1.62 -0.48
C VAL A 30 -18.48 -0.47 -1.48
N PRO A 31 -19.32 0.58 -1.40
CA PRO A 31 -19.26 1.68 -2.34
C PRO A 31 -17.90 2.42 -2.22
N PRO A 32 -17.24 2.76 -3.35
CA PRO A 32 -15.95 3.47 -3.33
C PRO A 32 -15.95 4.77 -2.52
N SER A 33 -17.10 5.45 -2.46
CA SER A 33 -17.28 6.67 -1.68
C SER A 33 -17.13 6.47 -0.17
N ALA A 34 -17.32 5.24 0.34
CA ALA A 34 -17.10 4.91 1.75
C ALA A 34 -15.62 4.98 2.15
N PHE A 35 -14.70 4.91 1.18
CA PHE A 35 -13.26 5.04 1.39
C PHE A 35 -12.76 6.48 1.36
N PHE A 36 -13.63 7.46 1.06
CA PHE A 36 -13.24 8.87 1.11
C PHE A 36 -12.97 9.31 2.55
N ASN A 37 -11.83 9.97 2.75
CA ASN A 37 -11.32 10.36 4.06
C ASN A 37 -11.07 9.17 5.02
N MET A 38 -10.90 7.94 4.51
CA MET A 38 -10.74 6.76 5.37
C MET A 38 -9.56 6.86 6.35
N LEU A 39 -8.50 7.58 5.98
CA LEU A 39 -7.35 7.84 6.85
C LEU A 39 -7.68 8.71 8.08
N GLY A 40 -8.61 9.67 7.92
CA GLY A 40 -9.01 10.58 9.00
C GLY A 40 -10.27 10.12 9.74
N ASP A 41 -11.18 9.46 9.04
CA ASP A 41 -12.44 8.95 9.57
C ASP A 41 -12.86 7.65 8.84
N PRO A 42 -12.62 6.47 9.43
CA PRO A 42 -12.98 5.19 8.84
C PRO A 42 -14.45 4.79 9.08
N SER A 43 -15.23 5.59 9.82
CA SER A 43 -16.60 5.22 10.25
C SER A 43 -17.52 4.85 9.10
N ARG A 44 -17.40 5.54 7.96
CA ARG A 44 -18.20 5.30 6.75
C ARG A 44 -17.91 3.92 6.15
N ALA A 45 -16.65 3.54 6.07
CA ALA A 45 -16.25 2.22 5.57
C ALA A 45 -16.78 1.13 6.51
N VAL A 46 -16.57 1.28 7.83
CA VAL A 46 -17.04 0.32 8.84
C VAL A 46 -18.56 0.15 8.78
N ALA A 47 -19.33 1.25 8.69
CA ALA A 47 -20.78 1.21 8.56
C ALA A 47 -21.25 0.52 7.26
N ALA A 48 -20.45 0.58 6.19
CA ALA A 48 -20.70 -0.11 4.93
C ALA A 48 -20.27 -1.60 4.96
N GLY A 49 -19.91 -2.14 6.14
CA GLY A 49 -19.49 -3.54 6.30
C GLY A 49 -18.03 -3.81 5.96
N TRP A 50 -17.19 -2.77 5.86
CA TRP A 50 -15.77 -2.92 5.58
C TRP A 50 -15.00 -3.41 6.80
N GLY A 51 -14.24 -4.49 6.63
CA GLY A 51 -13.35 -5.05 7.63
C GLY A 51 -12.97 -6.49 7.32
N PHE A 52 -11.88 -6.95 7.91
CA PHE A 52 -11.43 -8.34 7.83
C PHE A 52 -11.12 -8.87 9.23
N ASP A 53 -11.24 -10.17 9.38
CA ASP A 53 -10.67 -10.87 10.52
C ASP A 53 -9.14 -10.86 10.46
N LEU A 54 -8.51 -11.35 11.52
CA LEU A 54 -7.05 -11.33 11.62
C LEU A 54 -6.37 -12.10 10.47
N ALA A 55 -6.96 -13.22 10.04
CA ALA A 55 -6.44 -14.02 8.94
C ALA A 55 -6.47 -13.23 7.62
N GLY A 56 -7.59 -12.58 7.29
CA GLY A 56 -7.70 -11.73 6.10
C GLY A 56 -6.70 -10.57 6.10
N VAL A 57 -6.49 -9.94 7.26
CA VAL A 57 -5.48 -8.88 7.43
C VAL A 57 -4.07 -9.41 7.14
N TYR A 58 -3.69 -10.59 7.64
CA TYR A 58 -2.38 -11.17 7.36
C TYR A 58 -2.18 -11.55 5.89
N VAL A 59 -3.22 -12.03 5.22
CA VAL A 59 -3.17 -12.31 3.77
C VAL A 59 -2.94 -11.03 2.98
N ALA A 60 -3.69 -9.97 3.26
CA ALA A 60 -3.52 -8.67 2.62
C ALA A 60 -2.12 -8.08 2.89
N TRP A 61 -1.64 -8.19 4.13
CA TRP A 61 -0.30 -7.75 4.50
C TRP A 61 0.80 -8.51 3.75
N LEU A 62 0.71 -9.83 3.66
CA LEU A 62 1.66 -10.65 2.88
C LEU A 62 1.62 -10.29 1.39
N ALA A 63 0.43 -10.05 0.82
CA ALA A 63 0.31 -9.62 -0.57
C ALA A 63 1.02 -8.27 -0.81
N VAL A 64 0.82 -7.29 0.08
CA VAL A 64 1.51 -6.01 0.00
C VAL A 64 3.03 -6.18 0.10
N LEU A 65 3.53 -7.00 1.03
CA LEU A 65 4.96 -7.30 1.13
C LEU A 65 5.51 -7.97 -0.13
N ALA A 66 4.78 -8.94 -0.69
CA ALA A 66 5.14 -9.65 -1.91
C ALA A 66 5.23 -8.69 -3.11
N MET A 67 4.37 -7.67 -3.19
CA MET A 67 4.44 -6.62 -4.23
C MET A 67 5.56 -5.62 -3.99
N LEU A 68 5.79 -5.23 -2.73
CA LEU A 68 6.82 -4.25 -2.37
C LEU A 68 8.24 -4.75 -2.62
N TYR A 69 8.49 -6.06 -2.47
CA TYR A 69 9.82 -6.64 -2.64
C TYR A 69 10.40 -6.44 -4.06
N PRO A 70 9.72 -6.85 -5.16
CA PRO A 70 10.21 -6.64 -6.51
C PRO A 70 10.28 -5.16 -6.89
N LEU A 71 9.35 -4.33 -6.40
CA LEU A 71 9.39 -2.88 -6.67
C LEU A 71 10.59 -2.21 -6.00
N SER A 72 10.88 -2.57 -4.74
CA SER A 72 12.05 -2.05 -4.00
C SER A 72 13.36 -2.54 -4.60
N ARG A 73 13.42 -3.80 -5.06
CA ARG A 73 14.54 -4.36 -5.84
C ARG A 73 14.78 -3.56 -7.12
N TRP A 74 13.72 -3.28 -7.88
CA TRP A 74 13.81 -2.54 -9.13
C TRP A 74 14.28 -1.11 -8.89
N PHE A 75 13.71 -0.41 -7.90
CA PHE A 75 14.07 0.96 -7.57
C PHE A 75 15.53 1.08 -7.08
N GLU A 76 16.02 0.09 -6.32
CA GLU A 76 17.44 0.01 -5.98
C GLU A 76 18.33 -0.07 -7.24
N GLY A 77 17.91 -0.83 -8.25
CA GLY A 77 18.59 -0.88 -9.55
C GLY A 77 18.58 0.46 -10.30
N VAL A 78 17.48 1.22 -10.21
CA VAL A 78 17.37 2.57 -10.78
C VAL A 78 18.33 3.54 -10.08
N LYS A 79 18.38 3.54 -8.74
CA LYS A 79 19.33 4.35 -7.96
C LYS A 79 20.80 4.05 -8.26
N ARG A 80 21.12 2.82 -8.69
CA ARG A 80 22.49 2.46 -9.10
C ARG A 80 22.85 3.00 -10.50
N ARG A 81 21.86 3.16 -11.39
CA ARG A 81 22.06 3.59 -12.78
C ARG A 81 21.93 5.10 -12.95
N ARG A 82 21.15 5.77 -12.10
CA ARG A 82 20.90 7.22 -12.15
C ARG A 82 21.34 7.91 -10.86
N ARG A 83 21.93 9.10 -11.01
CA ARG A 83 22.40 9.95 -9.89
C ARG A 83 21.62 11.26 -9.80
N ASP A 84 20.34 11.22 -10.14
CA ASP A 84 19.47 12.39 -10.02
C ASP A 84 19.36 12.82 -8.55
N TRP A 85 19.38 14.13 -8.28
CA TRP A 85 19.47 14.67 -6.91
C TRP A 85 18.31 14.22 -6.00
N TRP A 86 17.12 14.02 -6.56
CA TRP A 86 15.93 13.58 -5.81
C TRP A 86 15.95 12.07 -5.46
N LEU A 87 16.71 11.25 -6.21
CA LEU A 87 16.92 9.83 -5.90
C LEU A 87 17.77 9.63 -4.64
N GLY A 88 18.48 10.66 -4.18
CA GLY A 88 19.15 10.64 -2.88
C GLY A 88 18.17 10.64 -1.70
N TYR A 89 17.01 11.28 -1.87
CA TYR A 89 15.98 11.43 -0.85
C TYR A 89 15.07 10.19 -0.73
N LEU A 90 14.73 9.55 -1.86
CA LEU A 90 13.87 8.35 -1.93
C LEU A 90 14.68 7.06 -1.89
#